data_AF-A0A3B8R0V8-F1
#
_entry.id   AF-A0A3B8R0V8-F1
#
_cell.length_a   1.000
_cell.length_b   1.000
_cell.length_c   1.000
_cell.angle_alpha   90.00
_cell.angle_beta   90.00
_cell.angle_gamma   90.00
#
_symmetry.space_group_name_H-M   'P 1'
#
loop_
_entity.id
_entity.type
_entity.pdbx_description
1 polymer ?
#
loop_
_entity_poly.entity_id
_entity_poly.type
_entity_poly.pdbx_seq_one_letter_code
_entity_poly.pdbx_strand_id
1 'polypeptide(L)'
;MLPSPRFWIARDMCLILLAYQHNEHHRLVVAANRDEFYGRPSASATFWSDAPNLLAGRDLEAGGTWLGVDEKGRFAAVTNYRRTPSDEDKTRSRGDLAQRFLCGQQSAEVFYQEVGPYREDYRGFNLLLMDDTGLFYGNNLSDTLQPLAPGIYGLSNQRLNCDWPKVTEGQDRLESTLAGPDFEIDALLEILRDTGDARPFSNSFIAS
;
A
#
# COMPACT_ATOMS: atom_id res chain seq x y z
N MET A 1 -7.78 42.19 6.69
CA MET A 1 -7.83 40.98 5.84
C MET A 1 -7.15 39.87 6.62
N LEU A 2 -7.94 38.94 7.19
CA LEU A 2 -7.40 37.73 7.80
C LEU A 2 -6.89 36.82 6.66
N PRO A 3 -5.72 36.18 6.81
CA PRO A 3 -5.25 35.22 5.81
C PRO A 3 -6.28 34.09 5.70
N SER A 4 -6.69 33.79 4.48
CA SER A 4 -7.55 32.65 4.17
C SER A 4 -6.97 31.36 4.76
N PRO A 5 -7.79 30.46 5.32
CA PRO A 5 -7.30 29.17 5.79
C PRO A 5 -6.72 28.46 4.58
N ARG A 6 -5.41 28.20 4.62
CA ARG A 6 -4.77 27.26 3.69
C ARG A 6 -5.46 25.92 3.93
N PHE A 7 -6.42 25.58 3.09
CA PHE A 7 -6.89 24.21 2.95
C PHE A 7 -5.67 23.41 2.51
N TRP A 8 -4.98 22.81 3.48
CA TRP A 8 -4.03 21.74 3.24
C TRP A 8 -4.84 20.56 2.71
N ILE A 9 -5.16 20.58 1.42
CA ILE A 9 -5.43 19.35 0.69
C ILE A 9 -4.11 18.61 0.79
N ALA A 10 -3.96 17.74 1.78
CA ALA A 10 -2.85 16.80 1.83
C ALA A 10 -2.82 16.10 0.46
N ARG A 11 -1.81 16.45 -0.33
CA ARG A 11 -1.56 15.93 -1.68
C ARG A 11 -0.74 14.64 -1.55
N ASP A 12 -1.01 13.82 -0.55
CA ASP A 12 -0.24 12.59 -0.32
C ASP A 12 -0.81 11.54 -1.27
N MET A 13 -0.09 11.24 -2.36
CA MET A 13 -0.55 10.39 -3.45
C MET A 13 0.22 9.06 -3.43
N CYS A 14 -0.18 8.14 -2.55
CA CYS A 14 0.32 6.76 -2.64
C CYS A 14 -0.36 6.03 -3.82
N LEU A 15 0.35 5.09 -4.44
CA LEU A 15 -0.20 4.17 -5.43
C LEU A 15 0.46 2.80 -5.25
N ILE A 16 -0.36 1.75 -5.22
CA ILE A 16 0.07 0.36 -5.31
C ILE A 16 -0.77 -0.28 -6.42
N LEU A 17 -0.10 -0.77 -7.45
CA LEU A 17 -0.68 -1.58 -8.52
C LEU A 17 -0.26 -3.02 -8.30
N LEU A 18 -1.22 -3.95 -8.40
CA LEU A 18 -1.00 -5.36 -8.09
C LEU A 18 -1.53 -6.23 -9.23
N ALA A 19 -0.77 -7.26 -9.59
CA ALA A 19 -1.26 -8.37 -10.38
C ALA A 19 -1.15 -9.64 -9.53
N TYR A 20 -2.30 -10.21 -9.17
CA TYR A 20 -2.37 -11.40 -8.33
C TYR A 20 -2.73 -12.61 -9.17
N GLN A 21 -1.87 -13.63 -9.16
CA GLN A 21 -2.01 -14.86 -9.97
C GLN A 21 -2.40 -14.56 -11.42
N HIS A 22 -1.76 -13.55 -12.01
CA HIS A 22 -2.11 -13.09 -13.37
C HIS A 22 -1.62 -14.06 -14.44
N ASN A 23 -0.50 -14.76 -14.20
CA ASN A 23 0.03 -15.81 -15.05
C ASN A 23 0.65 -16.94 -14.21
N GLU A 24 1.04 -18.03 -14.88
CA GLU A 24 1.59 -19.22 -14.21
C GLU A 24 2.99 -19.00 -13.59
N HIS A 25 3.67 -17.92 -13.98
CA HIS A 25 5.04 -17.63 -13.53
C HIS A 25 5.09 -16.72 -12.29
N HIS A 26 4.11 -15.83 -12.13
CA HIS A 26 4.10 -14.81 -11.09
C HIS A 26 2.86 -14.92 -10.21
N ARG A 27 3.09 -15.36 -8.97
CA ARG A 27 2.04 -15.38 -7.93
C ARG A 27 1.57 -13.96 -7.60
N LEU A 28 2.50 -13.00 -7.55
CA LEU A 28 2.23 -11.59 -7.26
C LEU A 28 3.25 -10.70 -7.98
N VAL A 29 2.77 -9.67 -8.67
CA VAL A 29 3.58 -8.54 -9.14
C VAL A 29 3.07 -7.28 -8.45
N VAL A 30 3.99 -6.46 -7.93
CA VAL A 30 3.64 -5.19 -7.24
C VAL A 30 4.50 -4.06 -7.81
N ALA A 31 3.84 -3.01 -8.27
CA ALA A 31 4.46 -1.73 -8.61
C ALA A 31 3.88 -0.67 -7.67
N ALA A 32 4.73 -0.04 -6.84
CA ALA A 32 4.25 0.85 -5.80
C ALA A 32 5.12 2.10 -5.62
N ASN A 33 4.44 3.23 -5.45
CA ASN A 33 5.02 4.51 -5.01
C ASN A 33 4.36 4.96 -3.71
N ARG A 34 5.17 5.43 -2.77
CA ARG A 34 4.70 6.06 -1.54
C ARG A 34 5.17 7.49 -1.47
N ASP A 35 4.20 8.39 -1.46
CA ASP A 35 4.42 9.77 -1.08
C ASP A 35 4.45 9.90 0.44
N GLU A 36 5.50 10.52 0.95
CA GLU A 36 5.71 10.76 2.38
C GLU A 36 6.42 12.10 2.58
N PHE A 37 6.29 12.68 3.77
CA PHE A 37 7.02 13.89 4.14
C PHE A 37 8.54 13.64 4.12
N TYR A 38 9.29 14.47 3.40
CA TYR A 38 10.76 14.41 3.33
C TYR A 38 11.45 14.43 4.70
N GLY A 39 10.83 15.04 5.71
CA GLY A 39 11.36 15.10 7.07
C GLY A 39 11.28 13.78 7.86
N ARG A 40 10.58 12.77 7.32
CA ARG A 40 10.39 11.48 7.98
C ARG A 40 11.50 10.50 7.59
N PRO A 41 12.46 10.20 8.49
CA PRO A 41 13.60 9.36 8.15
C PRO A 41 13.17 7.92 7.87
N SER A 42 13.73 7.32 6.82
CA SER A 42 13.50 5.91 6.47
C SER A 42 14.78 5.24 5.98
N ALA A 43 14.87 3.94 6.18
CA ALA A 43 15.92 3.09 5.63
C ALA A 43 15.41 2.35 4.39
N SER A 44 16.30 2.21 3.39
CA SER A 44 16.02 1.45 2.16
C SER A 44 15.66 0.00 2.45
N ALA A 45 14.96 -0.62 1.50
CA ALA A 45 14.57 -2.02 1.63
C ALA A 45 15.80 -2.92 1.72
N THR A 46 15.85 -3.73 2.77
CA THR A 46 16.88 -4.73 3.01
C THR A 46 16.32 -5.81 3.92
N PHE A 47 17.07 -6.90 4.11
CA PHE A 47 16.75 -7.87 5.15
C PHE A 47 17.07 -7.27 6.52
N TRP A 48 16.08 -7.26 7.40
CA TRP A 48 16.23 -6.62 8.71
C TRP A 48 17.11 -7.45 9.64
N SER A 49 18.01 -6.80 10.37
CA SER A 49 18.88 -7.50 11.34
C SER A 49 18.10 -8.16 12.50
N ASP A 50 16.99 -7.55 12.92
CA ASP A 50 16.08 -8.03 13.98
C ASP A 50 14.92 -8.89 13.45
N ALA A 51 14.79 -9.02 12.13
CA ALA A 51 13.85 -9.92 11.47
C ALA A 51 14.44 -10.42 10.14
N PRO A 52 15.37 -11.41 10.17
CA PRO A 52 16.19 -11.76 9.00
C PRO A 52 15.41 -12.25 7.79
N ASN A 53 14.20 -12.78 7.98
CA ASN A 53 13.36 -13.27 6.89
C ASN A 53 12.52 -12.16 6.22
N LEU A 54 12.55 -10.93 6.75
CA LEU A 54 11.75 -9.80 6.28
C LEU A 54 12.58 -8.89 5.37
N LEU A 55 12.17 -8.78 4.11
CA LEU A 55 12.65 -7.78 3.16
C LEU A 55 11.67 -6.60 3.10
N ALA A 56 12.06 -5.46 3.66
CA ALA A 56 11.24 -4.25 3.69
C ALA A 56 12.06 -2.99 3.91
N GLY A 57 11.56 -1.84 3.46
CA GLY A 57 12.05 -0.55 3.95
C GLY A 57 11.61 -0.33 5.41
N ARG A 58 12.35 0.46 6.18
CA ARG A 58 12.02 0.71 7.60
C ARG A 58 11.78 2.18 7.87
N ASP A 59 10.67 2.49 8.51
CA ASP A 59 10.40 3.78 9.11
C ASP A 59 11.29 3.93 10.34
N LEU A 60 12.20 4.92 10.35
CA LEU A 60 13.15 5.12 11.44
C LEU A 60 12.58 5.93 12.60
N GLU A 61 11.38 6.49 12.44
CA GLU A 61 10.68 7.21 13.50
C GLU A 61 9.73 6.27 14.26
N ALA A 62 8.90 5.52 13.54
CA ALA A 62 7.91 4.62 14.13
C ALA A 62 8.34 3.14 14.18
N GLY A 63 9.43 2.77 13.51
CA GLY A 63 10.01 1.42 13.54
C GLY A 63 9.38 0.38 12.60
N GLY A 64 8.25 0.68 11.98
CA GLY A 64 7.49 -0.24 11.12
C GLY A 64 7.85 -0.18 9.63
N THR A 65 7.00 -0.77 8.78
CA THR A 65 7.11 -0.70 7.31
C THR A 65 5.75 -0.42 6.66
N TRP A 66 5.75 0.17 5.47
CA TRP A 66 4.53 0.33 4.68
C TRP A 66 4.34 -0.77 3.63
N LEU A 67 5.40 -1.49 3.27
CA LEU A 67 5.40 -2.54 2.26
C LEU A 67 6.56 -3.50 2.53
N GLY A 68 6.30 -4.80 2.45
CA GLY A 68 7.33 -5.81 2.65
C GLY A 68 6.89 -7.20 2.24
N VAL A 69 7.89 -8.06 2.09
CA VAL A 69 7.73 -9.50 1.83
C VAL A 69 8.61 -10.30 2.78
N ASP A 70 8.22 -11.53 3.07
CA ASP A 70 9.11 -12.51 3.68
C ASP A 70 9.63 -13.54 2.67
N GLU A 71 10.61 -14.36 3.08
CA GLU A 71 11.17 -15.43 2.24
C GLU A 71 10.17 -16.54 1.87
N LYS A 72 9.02 -16.63 2.55
CA LYS A 72 7.95 -17.60 2.27
C LYS A 72 6.89 -17.04 1.33
N GLY A 73 7.06 -15.80 0.85
CA GLY A 73 6.10 -15.13 -0.01
C GLY A 73 4.88 -14.56 0.73
N ARG A 74 4.98 -14.39 2.05
CA ARG A 74 4.05 -13.57 2.84
C ARG A 74 4.29 -12.12 2.47
N PHE A 75 3.23 -11.38 2.18
CA PHE A 75 3.31 -9.98 1.75
C PHE A 75 2.35 -9.13 2.56
N ALA A 76 2.76 -7.91 2.89
CA ALA A 76 1.85 -6.91 3.40
C ALA A 76 2.18 -5.53 2.86
N ALA A 77 1.14 -4.75 2.64
CA ALA A 77 1.26 -3.34 2.34
C ALA A 77 0.13 -2.52 2.97
N VAL A 78 0.43 -1.27 3.25
CA VAL A 78 -0.49 -0.32 3.89
C VAL A 78 -0.44 1.02 3.18
N THR A 79 -1.63 1.56 2.89
CA THR A 79 -1.79 2.94 2.39
C THR A 79 -2.69 3.74 3.34
N ASN A 80 -2.59 5.06 3.28
CA ASN A 80 -3.51 5.92 4.01
C ASN A 80 -4.93 5.77 3.44
N TYR A 81 -5.96 5.69 4.26
CA TYR A 81 -7.35 5.87 3.81
C TYR A 81 -7.80 7.29 4.14
N ARG A 82 -8.18 8.07 3.11
CA ARG A 82 -8.56 9.48 3.28
C ARG A 82 -9.87 9.60 4.07
N ARG A 83 -9.82 10.29 5.21
CA ARG A 83 -10.99 10.71 6.02
C ARG A 83 -10.85 12.18 6.45
N THR A 84 -11.95 12.73 6.92
CA THR A 84 -12.05 13.95 7.76
C THR A 84 -12.91 13.51 8.97
N PRO A 85 -12.61 13.72 10.28
CA PRO A 85 -11.64 14.63 10.96
C PRO A 85 -10.84 14.02 12.17
N SER A 86 -10.04 14.88 12.84
CA SER A 86 -9.18 14.76 14.05
C SER A 86 -8.39 13.46 14.28
N ASP A 87 -7.16 13.46 13.79
CA ASP A 87 -6.16 12.40 13.98
C ASP A 87 -5.27 12.61 15.23
N GLU A 88 -5.59 13.59 16.09
CA GLU A 88 -4.71 14.01 17.19
C GLU A 88 -4.54 12.95 18.28
N ASP A 89 -5.55 12.10 18.49
CA ASP A 89 -5.54 11.06 19.54
C ASP A 89 -5.10 9.67 19.04
N LYS A 90 -4.79 9.52 17.75
CA LYS A 90 -4.42 8.22 17.16
C LYS A 90 -2.93 7.97 17.36
N THR A 91 -2.59 7.10 18.31
CA THR A 91 -1.21 6.89 18.76
C THR A 91 -0.45 5.79 18.03
N ARG A 92 -1.14 4.87 17.34
CA ARG A 92 -0.48 3.76 16.64
C ARG A 92 -0.09 4.11 15.21
N SER A 93 1.17 3.81 14.85
CA SER A 93 1.63 3.91 13.47
C SER A 93 1.03 2.80 12.62
N ARG A 94 0.49 3.13 11.44
CA ARG A 94 -0.03 2.14 10.50
C ARG A 94 1.02 1.15 10.00
N GLY A 95 2.30 1.55 10.00
CA GLY A 95 3.40 0.68 9.58
C GLY A 95 3.66 -0.51 10.52
N ASP A 96 3.16 -0.44 11.76
CA ASP A 96 3.14 -1.56 12.71
C ASP A 96 2.30 -2.74 12.18
N LEU A 97 1.22 -2.47 11.45
CA LEU A 97 0.33 -3.50 10.92
C LEU A 97 1.06 -4.42 9.95
N ALA A 98 1.75 -3.86 8.97
CA ALA A 98 2.50 -4.64 7.98
C ALA A 98 3.67 -5.37 8.64
N GLN A 99 4.42 -4.70 9.52
CA GLN A 99 5.54 -5.31 10.24
C GLN A 99 5.08 -6.51 11.09
N ARG A 100 4.06 -6.34 11.94
CA ARG A 100 3.57 -7.42 12.82
C ARG A 100 3.01 -8.59 12.04
N PHE A 101 2.33 -8.33 10.92
CA PHE A 101 1.89 -9.41 10.05
C PHE A 101 3.09 -10.16 9.46
N LEU A 102 4.07 -9.46 8.92
CA LEU A 102 5.25 -10.05 8.26
C LEU A 102 6.16 -10.82 9.21
N CYS A 103 6.29 -10.37 10.47
CA CYS A 103 7.06 -11.08 11.50
C CYS A 103 6.25 -12.19 12.19
N GLY A 104 4.94 -12.27 11.94
CA GLY A 104 4.04 -13.25 12.55
C GLY A 104 3.91 -14.53 11.73
N GLN A 105 3.10 -15.47 12.26
CA GLN A 105 2.84 -16.76 11.61
C GLN A 105 1.34 -17.05 11.43
N GLN A 106 0.48 -16.28 12.10
CA GLN A 106 -0.97 -16.35 11.98
C GLN A 106 -1.44 -16.13 10.52
N SER A 107 -2.61 -16.64 10.14
CA SER A 107 -3.19 -16.31 8.83
C SER A 107 -3.60 -14.84 8.77
N ALA A 108 -3.82 -14.33 7.56
CA ALA A 108 -4.31 -12.97 7.30
C ALA A 108 -5.63 -12.70 8.03
N GLU A 109 -6.55 -13.66 8.01
CA GLU A 109 -7.84 -13.56 8.69
C GLU A 109 -7.68 -13.47 10.21
N VAL A 110 -6.87 -14.34 10.81
CA VAL A 110 -6.62 -14.32 12.26
C VAL A 110 -5.95 -13.02 12.67
N PHE A 111 -4.93 -12.59 11.93
CA PHE A 111 -4.26 -11.31 12.19
C PHE A 111 -5.24 -10.13 12.13
N TYR A 112 -6.12 -10.10 11.12
CA TYR A 112 -7.08 -9.01 10.95
C TYR A 112 -8.14 -8.96 12.06
N GLN A 113 -8.50 -10.11 12.62
CA GLN A 113 -9.35 -10.21 13.81
C GLN A 113 -8.63 -9.69 15.06
N GLU A 114 -7.35 -10.03 15.26
CA GLU A 114 -6.53 -9.54 16.37
C GLU A 114 -6.30 -8.01 16.33
N VAL A 115 -6.25 -7.44 15.12
CA VAL A 115 -6.18 -5.98 14.93
C VAL A 115 -7.52 -5.31 15.30
N GLY A 116 -8.64 -6.01 15.17
CA GLY A 116 -10.01 -5.53 15.42
C GLY A 116 -10.17 -4.62 16.64
N PRO A 117 -9.84 -5.09 17.85
CA PRO A 117 -9.95 -4.30 19.08
C PRO A 117 -9.17 -2.98 19.10
N TYR A 118 -8.15 -2.83 18.24
CA TYR A 118 -7.27 -1.66 18.19
C TYR A 118 -7.43 -0.83 16.92
N ARG A 119 -8.37 -1.16 16.03
CA ARG A 119 -8.49 -0.47 14.71
C ARG A 119 -8.69 1.03 14.85
N GLU A 120 -9.40 1.45 15.89
CA GLU A 120 -9.63 2.86 16.20
C GLU A 120 -8.42 3.56 16.82
N ASP A 121 -7.33 2.87 17.16
CA ASP A 121 -6.09 3.50 17.61
C ASP A 121 -5.22 3.98 16.42
N TYR A 122 -5.55 3.52 15.21
CA TYR A 122 -4.84 3.87 13.98
C TYR A 122 -5.57 5.00 13.22
N ARG A 123 -4.79 5.83 12.53
CA ARG A 123 -5.33 6.70 11.47
C ARG A 123 -5.89 5.87 10.32
N GLY A 124 -6.77 6.46 9.51
CA GLY A 124 -7.35 5.85 8.31
C GLY A 124 -6.34 5.02 7.50
N PHE A 125 -6.63 3.73 7.27
CA PHE A 125 -5.72 2.84 6.54
C PHE A 125 -6.45 1.87 5.62
N ASN A 126 -5.78 1.53 4.53
CA ASN A 126 -5.99 0.29 3.79
C ASN A 126 -4.89 -0.70 4.16
N LEU A 127 -5.21 -1.99 4.09
CA LEU A 127 -4.30 -3.07 4.39
C LEU A 127 -4.44 -4.16 3.34
N LEU A 128 -3.33 -4.55 2.74
CA LEU A 128 -3.20 -5.73 1.89
C LEU A 128 -2.40 -6.76 2.66
N LEU A 129 -2.92 -7.97 2.74
CA LEU A 129 -2.27 -9.11 3.42
C LEU A 129 -2.28 -10.29 2.47
N MET A 130 -1.14 -10.95 2.34
CA MET A 130 -1.02 -12.19 1.60
C MET A 130 -0.24 -13.20 2.42
N ASP A 131 -0.81 -14.39 2.56
CA ASP A 131 -0.17 -15.56 3.15
C ASP A 131 -0.24 -16.73 2.16
N ASP A 132 -0.15 -17.97 2.61
CA ASP A 132 -0.28 -19.17 1.80
C ASP A 132 -1.72 -19.45 1.34
N THR A 133 -2.72 -18.89 2.01
CA THR A 133 -4.15 -19.10 1.73
C THR A 133 -4.69 -18.16 0.65
N GLY A 134 -4.13 -16.96 0.50
CA GLY A 134 -4.56 -16.02 -0.52
C GLY A 134 -4.07 -14.60 -0.33
N LEU A 135 -4.57 -13.69 -1.19
CA LEU A 135 -4.42 -12.25 -1.06
C LEU A 135 -5.73 -11.66 -0.55
N PHE A 136 -5.61 -10.73 0.39
CA PHE A 136 -6.73 -10.13 1.09
C PHE A 136 -6.61 -8.63 1.16
N TYR A 137 -7.76 -7.96 1.18
CA TYR A 137 -7.89 -6.51 1.35
C TYR A 137 -8.79 -6.19 2.54
N GLY A 138 -8.32 -5.30 3.40
CA GLY A 138 -9.08 -4.75 4.52
C GLY A 138 -8.84 -3.25 4.68
N ASN A 139 -9.63 -2.61 5.52
CA ASN A 139 -9.45 -1.22 5.93
C ASN A 139 -10.09 -1.00 7.29
N ASN A 140 -9.74 0.10 7.95
CA ASN A 140 -10.29 0.38 9.28
C ASN A 140 -11.76 0.85 9.30
N LEU A 141 -12.49 0.75 8.18
CA LEU A 141 -13.93 1.02 8.11
C LEU A 141 -14.78 -0.24 8.05
N SER A 142 -14.16 -1.39 7.79
CA SER A 142 -14.86 -2.67 7.66
C SER A 142 -14.31 -3.70 8.64
N ASP A 143 -15.24 -4.44 9.26
CA ASP A 143 -14.91 -5.62 10.06
C ASP A 143 -14.53 -6.84 9.24
N THR A 144 -14.75 -6.77 7.93
CA THR A 144 -14.47 -7.88 7.01
C THR A 144 -13.12 -7.70 6.32
N LEU A 145 -12.39 -8.81 6.28
CA LEU A 145 -11.25 -8.98 5.40
C LEU A 145 -11.74 -9.62 4.10
N GLN A 146 -11.60 -8.93 2.98
CA GLN A 146 -12.08 -9.38 1.69
C GLN A 146 -11.01 -10.24 0.99
N PRO A 147 -11.28 -11.51 0.64
CA PRO A 147 -10.40 -12.27 -0.23
C PRO A 147 -10.44 -11.70 -1.65
N LEU A 148 -9.28 -11.59 -2.29
CA LEU A 148 -9.14 -11.13 -3.67
C LEU A 148 -8.97 -12.32 -4.61
N ALA A 149 -9.75 -12.32 -5.69
CA ALA A 149 -9.62 -13.28 -6.77
C ALA A 149 -8.36 -12.95 -7.62
N PRO A 150 -7.85 -13.90 -8.42
CA PRO A 150 -6.84 -13.60 -9.45
C PRO A 150 -7.26 -12.41 -10.31
N GLY A 151 -6.34 -11.47 -10.57
CA GLY A 151 -6.64 -10.26 -11.34
C GLY A 151 -5.71 -9.07 -11.06
N ILE A 152 -6.05 -7.95 -11.68
CA ILE A 152 -5.34 -6.66 -11.59
C ILE A 152 -6.06 -5.74 -10.61
N TYR A 153 -5.31 -5.12 -9.71
CA TYR A 153 -5.82 -4.25 -8.66
C TYR A 153 -5.02 -2.96 -8.57
N GLY A 154 -5.70 -1.89 -8.16
CA GLY A 154 -5.08 -0.61 -7.87
C GLY A 154 -5.56 -0.06 -6.53
N LEU A 155 -4.61 0.31 -5.67
CA LEU A 155 -4.87 0.85 -4.35
C LEU A 155 -4.14 2.18 -4.18
N SER A 156 -4.90 3.22 -3.92
CA SER A 156 -4.38 4.53 -3.56
C SER A 156 -4.87 4.91 -2.16
N ASN A 157 -5.25 6.17 -1.96
CA ASN A 157 -5.65 6.70 -0.66
C ASN A 157 -7.16 6.64 -0.40
N GLN A 158 -7.85 5.73 -1.09
CA GLN A 158 -9.28 5.47 -0.97
C GLN A 158 -9.50 3.94 -0.94
N ARG A 159 -10.68 3.48 -1.35
CA ARG A 159 -10.98 2.06 -1.53
C ARG A 159 -10.17 1.44 -2.67
N LEU A 160 -9.95 0.13 -2.58
CA LEU A 160 -9.44 -0.69 -3.69
C LEU A 160 -10.24 -0.43 -4.98
N ASN A 161 -9.52 -0.30 -6.10
CA ASN A 161 -10.06 -0.05 -7.43
C ASN A 161 -11.00 1.17 -7.49
N CYS A 162 -10.62 2.27 -6.83
CA CYS A 162 -11.34 3.53 -6.99
C CYS A 162 -11.19 4.06 -8.43
N ASP A 163 -12.11 4.94 -8.82
CA ASP A 163 -12.25 5.52 -10.16
C ASP A 163 -11.29 6.70 -10.43
N TRP A 164 -10.21 6.79 -9.65
CA TRP A 164 -9.22 7.84 -9.86
C TRP A 164 -8.39 7.52 -11.11
N PRO A 165 -8.13 8.51 -11.99
CA PRO A 165 -7.44 8.25 -13.26
C PRO A 165 -6.12 7.50 -13.10
N LYS A 166 -5.29 7.87 -12.11
CA LYS A 166 -4.02 7.16 -11.85
C LYS A 166 -4.18 5.69 -11.48
N VAL A 167 -5.32 5.34 -10.87
CA VAL A 167 -5.62 3.97 -10.45
C VAL A 167 -6.08 3.19 -11.68
N THR A 168 -7.09 3.68 -12.39
CA THR A 168 -7.63 3.00 -13.57
C THR A 168 -6.59 2.89 -14.68
N GLU A 169 -5.89 3.97 -15.00
CA GLU A 169 -4.86 3.99 -16.04
C GLU A 169 -3.62 3.20 -15.62
N GLY A 170 -3.26 3.24 -14.34
CA GLY A 170 -2.21 2.40 -13.80
C GLY A 170 -2.53 0.91 -13.93
N GLN A 171 -3.78 0.50 -13.69
CA GLN A 171 -4.24 -0.87 -13.89
C GLN A 171 -4.18 -1.27 -15.35
N ASP A 172 -4.69 -0.45 -16.27
CA ASP A 172 -4.66 -0.72 -17.72
C ASP A 172 -3.22 -0.87 -18.24
N ARG A 173 -2.32 -0.01 -17.77
CA ARG A 173 -0.89 -0.07 -18.13
C ARG A 173 -0.20 -1.28 -17.52
N LEU A 174 -0.54 -1.66 -16.29
CA LEU A 174 0.00 -2.87 -15.67
C LEU A 174 -0.47 -4.10 -16.43
N GLU A 175 -1.76 -4.22 -16.74
CA GLU A 175 -2.31 -5.33 -17.53
C GLU A 175 -1.63 -5.43 -18.90
N SER A 176 -1.47 -4.30 -19.60
CA SER A 176 -0.79 -4.26 -20.90
C SER A 176 0.67 -4.70 -20.81
N THR A 177 1.36 -4.32 -19.73
CA THR A 177 2.76 -4.68 -19.49
C THR A 177 2.91 -6.18 -19.21
N LEU A 178 1.91 -6.80 -18.58
CA LEU A 178 1.92 -8.21 -18.18
C LEU A 178 1.26 -9.15 -19.20
N ALA A 179 0.82 -8.64 -20.36
CA ALA A 179 0.19 -9.44 -21.41
C ALA A 179 1.13 -10.50 -22.02
N GLY A 180 2.45 -10.32 -21.89
CA GLY A 180 3.47 -11.30 -22.27
C GLY A 180 3.87 -12.22 -21.10
N PRO A 181 4.45 -13.40 -21.37
CA PRO A 181 4.95 -14.29 -20.32
C PRO A 181 6.14 -13.69 -19.56
N ASP A 182 6.92 -12.85 -20.24
CA ASP A 182 8.06 -12.11 -19.70
C ASP A 182 7.78 -10.61 -19.78
N PHE A 183 8.17 -9.87 -18.74
CA PHE A 183 8.13 -8.42 -18.71
C PHE A 183 9.40 -7.86 -18.06
N GLU A 184 9.83 -6.70 -18.51
CA GLU A 184 10.98 -6.01 -17.93
C GLU A 184 10.55 -5.23 -16.68
N ILE A 185 11.35 -5.31 -15.60
CA ILE A 185 11.08 -4.57 -14.36
C ILE A 185 11.04 -3.05 -14.64
N ASP A 186 11.86 -2.56 -15.57
CA ASP A 186 11.87 -1.15 -15.95
C ASP A 186 10.53 -0.67 -16.50
N ALA A 187 9.73 -1.54 -17.14
CA ALA A 187 8.39 -1.19 -17.60
C ALA A 187 7.45 -0.90 -16.42
N LEU A 188 7.61 -1.58 -15.28
CA LEU A 188 6.87 -1.25 -14.06
C LEU A 188 7.28 0.12 -13.51
N LEU A 189 8.57 0.46 -13.58
CA LEU A 189 9.06 1.78 -13.17
C LEU A 189 8.54 2.90 -14.07
N GLU A 190 8.37 2.66 -15.37
CA GLU A 190 7.75 3.60 -16.29
C GLU A 190 6.28 3.88 -15.96
N ILE A 191 5.55 2.90 -15.39
CA ILE A 191 4.20 3.14 -14.86
C ILE A 191 4.25 4.13 -13.70
N LEU A 192 5.18 3.90 -12.77
CA LEU A 192 5.33 4.71 -11.56
C LEU A 192 5.92 6.11 -11.83
N ARG A 193 6.54 6.32 -12.98
CA ARG A 193 7.08 7.62 -13.45
C ARG A 193 6.04 8.49 -14.18
N ASP A 194 4.77 8.09 -14.22
CA ASP A 194 3.70 8.88 -14.83
C ASP A 194 3.32 10.14 -14.03
N THR A 195 3.55 11.31 -14.63
CA THR A 195 3.21 12.61 -14.03
C THR A 195 1.71 12.87 -13.94
N GLY A 196 0.88 12.08 -14.60
CA GLY A 196 -0.54 12.37 -14.81
C GLY A 196 -0.77 13.56 -15.72
N ASP A 197 -1.96 14.14 -15.59
CA ASP A 197 -2.45 15.25 -16.41
C ASP A 197 -3.23 16.28 -15.56
N ALA A 198 -4.08 17.10 -16.19
CA ALA A 198 -4.85 18.13 -15.48
C ALA A 198 -6.07 17.59 -14.69
N ARG A 199 -6.44 16.31 -14.84
CA ARG A 199 -7.59 15.73 -14.13
C ARG A 199 -7.28 15.56 -12.64
N PRO A 200 -8.26 15.76 -11.74
CA PRO A 200 -8.08 15.43 -10.33
C PRO A 200 -7.63 13.98 -10.14
N PHE A 201 -6.62 13.76 -9.30
CA PHE A 201 -6.10 12.44 -8.94
C PHE A 201 -5.48 11.63 -10.10
N SER A 202 -5.03 12.27 -11.19
CA SER A 202 -4.32 11.58 -12.27
C SER A 202 -2.82 11.41 -12.05
N ASN A 203 -2.20 12.22 -11.18
CA ASN A 203 -0.76 12.13 -10.96
C ASN A 203 -0.39 10.92 -10.09
N SER A 204 0.64 10.17 -10.48
CA SER A 204 1.15 9.05 -9.67
C SER A 204 2.21 9.48 -8.63
N PHE A 205 2.57 10.77 -8.62
CA PHE A 205 3.50 11.40 -7.69
C PHE A 205 3.24 12.91 -7.56
N ILE A 206 3.80 13.52 -6.53
CA ILE A 206 3.93 14.99 -6.45
C ILE A 206 5.04 15.44 -7.40
N ALA A 207 4.70 16.17 -8.47
CA ALA A 207 5.68 17.00 -9.17
C ALA A 207 6.20 18.03 -8.15
N SER A 208 7.46 17.87 -7.75
CA SER A 208 8.18 18.74 -6.80
C SER A 208 8.18 20.19 -7.25
#